data_AF-A0A8S1MT10-F1
#
_entry.id   AF-A0A8S1MT10-F1
#
_cell.length_a   1.000
_cell.length_b   1.000
_cell.length_c   1.000
_cell.angle_alpha   90.00
_cell.angle_beta   90.00
_cell.angle_gamma   90.00
#
_symmetry.space_group_name_H-M   'P 1'
#
loop_
_entity.id
_entity.type
_entity.pdbx_description
1 polymer ?
#
loop_
_entity_poly.entity_id
_entity_poly.type
_entity_poly.pdbx_seq_one_letter_code
_entity_poly.pdbx_strand_id
1 'polypeptide(L)'
;MDQNIELQIQCSIKEHDSHVQLVCINDACSANRVYCFQCLLNGYHADHLNDQYDLNKLIELFQNIEKQSESLIEKLNLMIGKINESLAQLNQGLKQKYQIKKQRLQKMNANQLNQALDQIVKYSENTKNLQECVEKYSNQLNNQLNAQIQELKLEQINYSQITQEQLLQAEEFYQKGIKVLKQGQLLYKNYNQYEEAIYYFDYALLNNKNHFLSLVMKADSLRMLGKYDEAILQADKALEIDSKHLNSLFTKCNYQLNVYECLVNMMMQFYGLIKRWKQIQSI
;
A
#
# COMPACT_ATOMS: atom_id res chain seq x y z
N MET A 1 8.62 22.58 8.40
CA MET A 1 8.83 21.98 9.73
C MET A 1 7.90 20.79 9.79
N ASP A 2 8.33 19.64 9.29
CA ASP A 2 7.58 18.39 9.47
C ASP A 2 7.77 17.98 10.93
N GLN A 3 6.79 18.31 11.77
CA GLN A 3 6.66 17.64 13.06
C GLN A 3 6.11 16.26 12.72
N ASN A 4 6.90 15.20 12.93
CA ASN A 4 6.36 13.85 13.09
C ASN A 4 5.31 13.95 14.20
N ILE A 5 4.03 14.00 13.83
CA ILE A 5 2.94 13.97 14.80
C ILE A 5 2.87 12.52 15.26
N GLU A 6 3.62 12.18 16.31
CA GLU A 6 3.37 10.96 17.07
C GLU A 6 1.99 11.11 17.71
N LEU A 7 0.99 10.49 17.09
CA LEU A 7 -0.36 10.40 17.61
C LEU A 7 -0.34 9.50 18.84
N GLN A 8 -0.18 10.11 20.02
CA GLN A 8 -0.25 9.43 21.31
C GLN A 8 -1.71 9.17 21.69
N ILE A 9 -2.36 8.24 20.98
CA ILE A 9 -3.72 7.78 21.29
C ILE A 9 -3.62 6.67 22.34
N GLN A 10 -4.31 6.85 23.46
CA GLN A 10 -4.39 5.84 24.52
C GLN A 10 -5.32 4.69 24.11
N CYS A 11 -4.97 3.47 24.52
CA CYS A 11 -5.82 2.31 24.30
C CYS A 11 -7.21 2.51 24.93
N SER A 12 -8.26 2.05 24.25
CA SER A 12 -9.63 2.11 24.77
C SER A 12 -9.86 1.16 25.96
N ILE A 13 -9.00 0.16 26.15
CA ILE A 13 -9.05 -0.79 27.27
C ILE A 13 -8.22 -0.20 28.42
N LYS A 14 -8.88 0.17 29.53
CA LYS A 14 -8.24 0.85 30.67
C LYS A 14 -7.10 0.06 31.33
N GLU A 15 -7.08 -1.26 31.17
CA GLU A 15 -6.03 -2.13 31.71
C GLU A 15 -4.75 -2.11 30.87
N HIS A 16 -4.83 -1.60 29.64
CA HIS A 16 -3.69 -1.43 28.75
C HIS A 16 -3.15 -0.01 28.89
N ASP A 17 -2.13 0.15 29.72
CA ASP A 17 -1.40 1.42 29.87
C ASP A 17 -0.42 1.61 28.70
N SER A 18 -0.94 1.48 27.48
CA SER A 18 -0.17 1.49 26.25
C SER A 18 -0.87 2.26 25.14
N HIS A 19 -0.07 2.86 24.27
CA HIS A 19 -0.56 3.62 23.13
C HIS A 19 -0.97 2.69 21.99
N VAL A 20 -1.94 3.17 21.21
CA VAL A 20 -2.39 2.49 20.01
C VAL A 20 -1.30 2.55 18.93
N GLN A 21 -1.02 1.40 18.32
CA GLN A 21 0.03 1.24 17.30
C GLN A 21 -0.49 0.52 16.05
N LEU A 22 -1.64 -0.14 16.13
CA LEU A 22 -2.13 -1.06 15.12
C LEU A 22 -3.54 -0.67 14.66
N VAL A 23 -3.80 -0.95 13.39
CA VAL A 23 -5.10 -0.83 12.75
C VAL A 23 -5.49 -2.14 12.09
N CYS A 24 -6.75 -2.54 12.25
CA CYS A 24 -7.36 -3.64 11.52
C CYS A 24 -8.30 -3.11 10.44
N ILE A 25 -8.08 -3.55 9.20
CA ILE A 25 -8.92 -3.17 8.05
C ILE A 25 -9.89 -4.27 7.63
N ASN A 26 -9.89 -5.42 8.30
CA ASN A 26 -10.82 -6.51 8.01
C ASN A 26 -12.28 -6.02 8.13
N ASP A 27 -13.08 -6.28 7.11
CA ASP A 27 -14.45 -5.83 6.99
C ASP A 27 -15.38 -6.51 8.00
N ALA A 28 -15.15 -7.79 8.28
CA ALA A 28 -15.87 -8.59 9.27
C ALA A 28 -15.43 -8.33 10.72
N CYS A 29 -14.42 -7.49 10.96
CA CYS A 29 -13.94 -7.21 12.31
C CYS A 29 -14.99 -6.46 13.15
N SER A 30 -15.40 -7.08 14.25
CA SER A 30 -16.35 -6.51 15.22
C SER A 30 -15.69 -5.82 16.42
N ALA A 31 -14.37 -5.92 16.55
CA ALA A 31 -13.60 -5.29 17.61
C ALA A 31 -13.16 -3.86 17.24
N ASN A 32 -12.63 -3.11 18.21
CA ASN A 32 -12.09 -1.77 17.96
C ASN A 32 -10.93 -1.85 16.96
N ARG A 33 -11.16 -1.30 15.77
CA ARG A 33 -10.21 -1.39 14.65
C ARG A 33 -8.87 -0.74 14.94
N VAL A 34 -8.80 0.18 15.90
CA VAL A 34 -7.61 0.91 16.31
C VAL A 34 -7.26 0.41 17.70
N TYR A 35 -6.12 -0.30 17.84
CA TYR A 35 -5.79 -1.01 19.08
C TYR A 35 -4.29 -0.99 19.41
N CYS A 36 -3.99 -1.20 20.69
CA CYS A 36 -2.62 -1.35 21.16
C CYS A 36 -2.16 -2.82 21.04
N PHE A 37 -0.84 -3.04 21.14
CA PHE A 37 -0.28 -4.39 21.09
C PHE A 37 -0.82 -5.33 22.18
N GLN A 38 -1.16 -4.78 23.35
CA GLN A 38 -1.68 -5.57 24.47
C GLN A 38 -3.11 -6.11 24.20
N CYS A 39 -3.88 -5.45 23.33
CA CYS A 39 -5.13 -6.00 22.80
C CYS A 39 -4.85 -7.25 21.96
N LEU A 40 -3.84 -7.20 21.09
CA LEU A 40 -3.46 -8.36 20.28
C LEU A 40 -3.03 -9.54 21.15
N LEU A 41 -2.22 -9.29 22.18
CA LEU A 41 -1.77 -10.32 23.14
C LEU A 41 -2.93 -10.97 23.90
N ASN A 42 -3.98 -10.21 24.19
CA ASN A 42 -5.19 -10.71 24.84
C ASN A 42 -6.13 -11.46 23.87
N GLY A 43 -5.70 -11.72 22.63
CA GLY A 43 -6.42 -12.50 21.64
C GLY A 43 -7.38 -11.69 20.75
N TYR A 44 -7.46 -10.37 20.94
CA TYR A 44 -8.26 -9.53 20.05
C TYR A 44 -7.61 -9.50 18.65
N HIS A 45 -8.42 -9.61 17.60
CA HIS A 45 -8.00 -9.60 16.19
C HIS A 45 -7.16 -10.81 15.72
N ALA A 46 -7.00 -11.86 16.56
CA ALA A 46 -6.21 -13.05 16.24
C ALA A 46 -6.70 -13.78 14.97
N ASP A 47 -8.01 -13.77 14.72
CA ASP A 47 -8.64 -14.47 13.60
C ASP A 47 -8.28 -13.92 12.22
N HIS A 48 -7.77 -12.69 12.15
CA HIS A 48 -7.45 -12.00 10.90
C HIS A 48 -6.16 -11.17 11.02
N LEU A 49 -5.10 -11.82 11.53
CA LEU A 49 -3.75 -11.26 11.66
C LEU A 49 -3.18 -10.66 10.35
N ASN A 50 -3.61 -11.17 9.20
CA ASN A 50 -3.14 -10.70 7.91
C ASN A 50 -3.65 -9.30 7.53
N ASP A 51 -4.74 -8.85 8.15
CA ASP A 51 -5.41 -7.57 7.85
C ASP A 51 -5.08 -6.48 8.89
N GLN A 52 -3.96 -6.67 9.58
CA GLN A 52 -3.45 -5.76 10.60
C GLN A 52 -2.27 -4.95 10.05
N TYR A 53 -2.24 -3.64 10.35
CA TYR A 53 -1.30 -2.68 9.80
C TYR A 53 -0.81 -1.72 10.87
N ASP A 54 0.38 -1.16 10.66
CA ASP A 54 0.94 -0.11 11.50
C ASP A 54 0.14 1.20 11.31
N LEU A 55 -0.27 1.82 12.41
CA LEU A 55 -1.07 3.05 12.41
C LEU A 55 -0.28 4.24 11.84
N ASN A 56 1.01 4.36 12.14
CA ASN A 56 1.83 5.47 11.65
C ASN A 56 1.94 5.44 10.12
N LYS A 57 2.04 4.24 9.53
CA LYS A 57 2.02 4.09 8.06
C LYS A 57 0.70 4.54 7.45
N LEU A 58 -0.42 4.24 8.11
CA LEU A 58 -1.75 4.70 7.68
C LEU A 58 -1.86 6.23 7.74
N ILE A 59 -1.30 6.84 8.79
CA ILE A 59 -1.26 8.30 8.97
C ILE A 59 -0.39 8.95 7.89
N GLU A 60 0.80 8.44 7.63
CA GLU A 60 1.68 8.93 6.56
C GLU A 60 1.00 8.86 5.19
N LEU A 61 0.27 7.78 4.91
CA LEU A 61 -0.53 7.65 3.69
C LEU A 61 -1.61 8.73 3.63
N PHE A 62 -2.37 8.95 4.71
CA PHE A 62 -3.38 10.01 4.74
C PHE A 62 -2.79 11.40 4.55
N GLN A 63 -1.66 11.71 5.18
CA GLN A 63 -0.96 12.98 5.01
C GLN A 63 -0.46 13.16 3.58
N ASN A 64 0.03 12.09 2.94
CA ASN A 64 0.44 12.14 1.54
C ASN A 64 -0.75 12.34 0.60
N ILE A 65 -1.87 11.66 0.85
CA ILE A 65 -3.13 11.86 0.09
C ILE A 65 -3.60 13.31 0.24
N GLU A 66 -3.58 13.86 1.46
CA GLU A 66 -3.95 15.24 1.74
C GLU A 66 -3.06 16.22 0.96
N LYS A 67 -1.73 16.12 1.08
CA LYS A 67 -0.77 16.96 0.33
C LYS A 67 -0.95 16.86 -1.19
N GLN A 68 -1.18 15.66 -1.71
CA GLN A 68 -1.43 15.44 -3.14
C GLN A 68 -2.76 16.09 -3.59
N SER A 69 -3.80 15.99 -2.75
CA SER A 69 -5.11 16.58 -3.04
C SER A 69 -5.05 18.12 -3.09
N GLU A 70 -4.35 18.76 -2.15
CA GLU A 70 -4.15 20.21 -2.15
C GLU A 70 -3.40 20.69 -3.41
N SER A 71 -2.28 20.03 -3.74
CA SER A 71 -1.51 20.35 -4.95
C SER A 71 -2.33 20.20 -6.23
N LEU A 72 -3.23 19.21 -6.27
CA LEU A 72 -4.12 19.03 -7.41
C LEU A 72 -5.17 20.13 -7.50
N ILE A 73 -5.81 20.49 -6.39
CA ILE A 73 -6.79 21.59 -6.33
C ILE A 73 -6.16 22.89 -6.87
N GLU A 74 -4.93 23.20 -6.48
CA GLU A 74 -4.19 24.35 -7.02
C GLU A 74 -4.00 24.27 -8.54
N LYS A 75 -3.57 23.11 -9.06
CA LYS A 75 -3.39 22.89 -10.51
C LYS A 75 -4.70 23.02 -11.28
N LEU A 76 -5.80 22.47 -10.76
CA LEU A 76 -7.14 22.57 -11.34
C LEU A 76 -7.60 24.03 -11.41
N ASN A 77 -7.46 24.76 -10.30
CA ASN A 77 -7.80 26.18 -10.24
C ASN A 77 -6.98 27.00 -11.23
N LEU A 78 -5.69 26.71 -11.39
CA LEU A 78 -4.84 27.35 -12.39
C LEU A 78 -5.34 27.10 -13.84
N MET A 79 -5.74 25.87 -14.15
CA MET A 79 -6.28 25.53 -15.48
C MET A 79 -7.61 26.23 -15.76
N ILE A 80 -8.52 26.22 -14.79
CA ILE A 80 -9.82 26.92 -14.88
C ILE A 80 -9.58 28.43 -15.09
N GLY A 81 -8.62 29.01 -14.37
CA GLY A 81 -8.22 30.42 -14.53
C GLY A 81 -7.83 30.75 -15.97
N LYS A 82 -6.96 29.94 -16.58
CA LYS A 82 -6.50 30.14 -17.98
C LYS A 82 -7.63 30.02 -19.00
N ILE A 83 -8.56 29.09 -18.79
CA ILE A 83 -9.74 28.94 -19.65
C ILE A 83 -10.63 30.18 -19.54
N ASN A 84 -10.87 30.68 -18.32
CA ASN A 84 -11.66 31.88 -18.08
C ASN A 84 -11.02 33.14 -18.69
N GLU A 85 -9.70 33.31 -18.60
CA GLU A 85 -8.97 34.40 -19.25
C GLU A 85 -9.14 34.38 -20.76
N SER A 86 -9.02 33.19 -21.36
CA SER A 86 -9.20 33.00 -22.79
C SER A 86 -10.64 33.37 -23.19
N LEU A 87 -11.65 32.85 -22.47
CA LEU A 87 -13.07 33.18 -22.71
C LEU A 87 -13.37 34.68 -22.58
N ALA A 88 -12.71 35.38 -21.64
CA ALA A 88 -12.86 36.83 -21.50
C ALA A 88 -12.34 37.59 -22.75
N GLN A 89 -11.20 37.18 -23.30
CA GLN A 89 -10.65 37.75 -24.53
C GLN A 89 -11.58 37.52 -25.73
N LEU A 90 -12.19 36.33 -25.84
CA LEU A 90 -13.19 36.03 -26.87
C LEU A 90 -14.40 36.95 -26.77
N ASN A 91 -14.97 37.09 -25.57
CA ASN A 91 -16.13 37.95 -25.33
C ASN A 91 -15.84 39.41 -25.70
N GLN A 92 -14.63 39.90 -25.40
CA GLN A 92 -14.20 41.23 -25.79
C GLN A 92 -14.10 41.39 -27.31
N GLY A 93 -13.53 40.40 -27.99
CA GLY A 93 -13.44 40.37 -29.45
C GLY A 93 -14.80 40.28 -30.15
N LEU A 94 -15.74 39.48 -29.63
CA LEU A 94 -17.12 39.40 -30.14
C LEU A 94 -17.84 40.74 -30.03
N LYS A 95 -17.71 41.43 -28.90
CA LYS A 95 -18.28 42.77 -28.71
C LYS A 95 -17.73 43.76 -29.75
N GLN A 96 -16.45 43.69 -30.07
CA GLN A 96 -15.82 44.57 -31.07
C GLN A 96 -16.25 44.22 -32.50
N LYS A 97 -16.29 42.93 -32.86
CA LYS A 97 -16.65 42.45 -34.21
C LYS A 97 -18.08 42.78 -34.62
N TYR A 98 -19.05 42.64 -33.71
CA TYR A 98 -20.46 42.87 -34.01
C TYR A 98 -20.96 44.30 -33.71
N GLN A 99 -20.09 45.21 -33.25
CA GLN A 99 -20.44 46.62 -33.01
C GLN A 99 -20.39 47.51 -34.27
N ILE A 100 -19.77 47.06 -35.36
CA ILE A 100 -19.65 47.86 -36.58
C ILE A 100 -20.95 47.74 -37.40
N LYS A 101 -21.91 48.63 -37.13
CA LYS A 101 -23.15 48.75 -37.93
C LYS A 101 -22.82 49.17 -39.38
N LYS A 102 -23.57 48.66 -40.36
CA LYS A 102 -23.44 48.93 -41.81
C LYS A 102 -23.36 50.43 -42.16
N GLN A 103 -24.07 51.27 -41.42
CA GLN A 103 -24.09 52.74 -41.56
C GLN A 103 -22.78 53.41 -41.13
N ARG A 104 -21.97 52.77 -40.27
CA ARG A 104 -20.69 53.28 -39.78
C ARG A 104 -19.56 52.98 -40.77
N LEU A 105 -19.60 51.81 -41.43
CA LEU A 105 -18.67 51.43 -42.50
C LEU A 105 -18.68 52.43 -43.67
N GLN A 106 -19.85 52.92 -44.05
CA GLN A 106 -20.02 53.89 -45.13
C GLN A 106 -19.42 55.27 -44.82
N LYS A 107 -19.08 55.55 -43.56
CA LYS A 107 -18.51 56.83 -43.12
C LYS A 107 -17.02 56.73 -42.76
N MET A 108 -16.41 55.56 -42.89
CA MET A 108 -15.02 55.32 -42.52
C MET A 108 -14.07 55.73 -43.64
N ASN A 109 -12.95 56.38 -43.29
CA ASN A 109 -11.84 56.60 -44.21
C ASN A 109 -10.92 55.36 -44.29
N ALA A 110 -10.00 55.35 -45.26
CA ALA A 110 -9.12 54.20 -45.52
C ALA A 110 -8.31 53.75 -44.28
N ASN A 111 -7.83 54.68 -43.45
CA ASN A 111 -7.11 54.34 -42.22
C ASN A 111 -8.02 53.69 -41.17
N GLN A 112 -9.24 54.21 -40.99
CA GLN A 112 -10.23 53.63 -40.07
C GLN A 112 -10.68 52.24 -40.53
N LEU A 113 -10.76 52.02 -41.84
CA LEU A 113 -11.11 50.74 -42.45
C LEU A 113 -9.98 49.72 -42.29
N ASN A 114 -8.73 50.12 -42.50
CA ASN A 114 -7.55 49.28 -42.24
C ASN A 114 -7.45 48.90 -40.76
N GLN A 115 -7.67 49.82 -39.82
CA GLN A 115 -7.68 49.50 -38.38
C GLN A 115 -8.78 48.50 -38.01
N ALA A 116 -9.98 48.62 -38.60
CA ALA A 116 -11.07 47.68 -38.36
C ALA A 116 -10.75 46.28 -38.94
N LEU A 117 -10.14 46.22 -40.12
CA LEU A 117 -9.69 44.97 -40.75
C LEU A 117 -8.60 44.28 -39.92
N ASP A 118 -7.61 45.04 -39.44
CA ASP A 118 -6.55 44.53 -38.56
C ASP A 118 -7.12 43.90 -37.27
N GLN A 119 -8.15 44.52 -36.68
CA GLN A 119 -8.84 43.96 -35.52
C GLN A 119 -9.60 42.68 -35.84
N ILE A 120 -10.22 42.58 -37.02
CA ILE A 120 -10.92 41.38 -37.49
C ILE A 120 -9.93 40.23 -37.75
N VAL A 121 -8.78 40.52 -38.36
CA VAL A 121 -7.72 39.54 -38.61
C VAL A 121 -7.16 39.04 -37.28
N LYS A 122 -6.80 39.93 -36.36
CA LYS A 122 -6.36 39.57 -35.00
C LYS A 122 -7.41 38.77 -34.25
N TYR A 123 -8.69 39.07 -34.42
CA TYR A 123 -9.78 38.29 -33.83
C TYR A 123 -9.79 36.84 -34.36
N SER A 124 -9.61 36.64 -35.67
CA SER A 124 -9.59 35.30 -36.27
C SER A 124 -8.42 34.45 -35.77
N GLU A 125 -7.25 35.06 -35.62
CA GLU A 125 -6.05 34.44 -35.06
C GLU A 125 -6.24 34.11 -33.58
N ASN A 126 -6.79 35.05 -32.79
CA ASN A 126 -7.12 34.84 -31.39
C ASN A 126 -8.17 33.73 -31.19
N THR A 127 -9.17 33.61 -32.05
CA THR A 127 -10.17 32.52 -31.96
C THR A 127 -9.56 31.15 -32.20
N LYS A 128 -8.60 31.04 -33.13
CA LYS A 128 -7.91 29.78 -33.41
C LYS A 128 -7.00 29.39 -32.25
N ASN A 129 -6.21 30.34 -31.74
CA ASN A 129 -5.35 30.15 -30.56
C ASN A 129 -6.16 29.76 -29.32
N LEU A 130 -7.38 30.30 -29.19
CA LEU A 130 -8.28 29.98 -28.10
C LEU A 130 -8.87 28.57 -28.21
N GLN A 131 -9.23 28.13 -29.41
CA GLN A 131 -9.69 26.75 -29.64
C GLN A 131 -8.58 25.75 -29.27
N GLU A 132 -7.34 26.00 -29.73
CA GLU A 132 -6.17 25.19 -29.38
C GLU A 132 -5.87 25.21 -27.86
N CYS A 133 -6.05 26.38 -27.21
CA CYS A 133 -5.86 26.54 -25.77
C CYS A 133 -6.90 25.73 -24.96
N VAL A 134 -8.18 25.85 -25.31
CA VAL A 134 -9.28 25.11 -24.66
C VAL A 134 -9.12 23.60 -24.87
N GLU A 135 -8.80 23.17 -26.09
CA GLU A 135 -8.60 21.76 -26.41
C GLU A 135 -7.40 21.19 -25.63
N LYS A 136 -6.28 21.91 -25.57
CA LYS A 136 -5.10 21.52 -24.79
C LYS A 136 -5.42 21.37 -23.30
N TYR A 137 -6.01 22.38 -22.67
CA TYR A 137 -6.24 22.36 -21.23
C TYR A 137 -7.39 21.43 -20.83
N SER A 138 -8.42 21.26 -21.65
CA SER A 138 -9.48 20.27 -21.39
C SER A 138 -8.97 18.83 -21.46
N ASN A 139 -8.08 18.53 -22.42
CA ASN A 139 -7.44 17.21 -22.53
C ASN A 139 -6.50 16.95 -21.33
N GLN A 140 -5.71 17.94 -20.92
CA GLN A 140 -4.88 17.83 -19.72
C GLN A 140 -5.71 17.61 -18.46
N LEU A 141 -6.81 18.34 -18.32
CA LEU A 141 -7.76 18.20 -17.21
C LEU A 141 -8.36 16.80 -17.18
N ASN A 142 -8.91 16.33 -18.30
CA ASN A 142 -9.51 15.00 -18.42
C ASN A 142 -8.50 13.88 -18.09
N ASN A 143 -7.26 14.00 -18.56
CA ASN A 143 -6.21 13.02 -18.27
C ASN A 143 -5.86 12.98 -16.77
N GLN A 144 -5.74 14.14 -16.13
CA GLN A 144 -5.46 14.21 -14.69
C GLN A 144 -6.64 13.68 -13.86
N LEU A 145 -7.88 13.99 -14.25
CA LEU A 145 -9.08 13.49 -13.58
C LEU A 145 -9.17 11.97 -13.68
N ASN A 146 -8.90 11.41 -14.86
CA ASN A 146 -8.92 9.96 -15.08
C ASN A 146 -7.82 9.24 -14.31
N ALA A 147 -6.62 9.81 -14.21
CA ALA A 147 -5.54 9.26 -13.38
C ALA A 147 -5.92 9.25 -11.89
N GLN A 148 -6.50 10.34 -11.40
CA GLN A 148 -7.01 10.43 -10.02
C GLN A 148 -8.16 9.48 -9.73
N ILE A 149 -9.10 9.31 -10.66
CA ILE A 149 -10.18 8.33 -10.49
C ILE A 149 -9.62 6.91 -10.42
N GLN A 150 -8.50 6.61 -11.10
CA GLN A 150 -7.80 5.33 -10.95
C GLN A 150 -7.11 5.20 -9.59
N GLU A 151 -6.50 6.26 -9.07
CA GLU A 151 -5.89 6.28 -7.73
C GLU A 151 -6.94 6.20 -6.60
N LEU A 152 -8.10 6.83 -6.77
CA LEU A 152 -9.23 6.86 -5.82
C LEU A 152 -10.12 5.63 -5.91
N LYS A 153 -10.06 4.86 -7.01
CA LYS A 153 -10.62 3.51 -7.05
C LYS A 153 -9.82 2.66 -6.06
N LEU A 154 -10.39 2.51 -4.87
CA LEU A 154 -9.90 1.76 -3.70
C LEU A 154 -9.55 0.28 -3.94
N GLU A 155 -9.45 -0.18 -5.18
CA GLU A 155 -9.08 -1.57 -5.51
C GLU A 155 -7.57 -1.83 -5.44
N GLN A 156 -6.72 -0.81 -5.23
CA GLN A 156 -5.27 -1.01 -5.07
C GLN A 156 -4.63 -0.01 -4.10
N ILE A 157 -5.11 0.07 -2.85
CA ILE A 157 -4.19 0.50 -1.79
C ILE A 157 -3.12 -0.60 -1.72
N ASN A 158 -2.02 -0.34 -2.42
CA ASN A 158 -0.94 -1.28 -2.66
C ASN A 158 -0.11 -1.42 -1.37
N TYR A 159 -0.69 -2.08 -0.37
CA TYR A 159 0.00 -2.50 0.85
C TYR A 159 1.15 -3.50 0.60
N SER A 160 1.41 -3.87 -0.66
CA SER A 160 2.31 -4.95 -1.04
C SER A 160 3.70 -4.53 -1.49
N GLN A 161 4.03 -3.25 -1.63
CA GLN A 161 5.42 -2.85 -1.88
C GLN A 161 6.19 -2.76 -0.56
N ILE A 162 6.79 -3.90 -0.17
CA ILE A 162 7.77 -3.95 0.92
C ILE A 162 8.94 -3.01 0.58
N THR A 163 9.24 -2.06 1.44
CA THR A 163 10.38 -1.14 1.26
C THR A 163 11.69 -1.78 1.71
N GLN A 164 12.82 -1.24 1.24
CA GLN A 164 14.16 -1.73 1.65
C GLN A 164 14.39 -1.60 3.17
N GLU A 165 13.84 -0.56 3.78
CA GLU A 165 13.86 -0.37 5.23
C GLU A 165 13.06 -1.45 5.97
N GLN A 166 11.88 -1.82 5.45
CA GLN A 166 11.06 -2.89 6.01
C GLN A 166 11.74 -4.26 5.92
N LEU A 167 12.48 -4.54 4.84
CA LEU A 167 13.31 -5.74 4.75
C LEU A 167 14.40 -5.75 5.82
N LEU A 168 15.05 -4.62 6.06
CA LEU A 168 16.10 -4.51 7.07
C LEU A 168 15.54 -4.69 8.49
N GLN A 169 14.40 -4.06 8.79
CA GLN A 169 13.72 -4.20 10.07
C GLN A 169 13.23 -5.64 10.29
N ALA A 170 12.68 -6.29 9.26
CA ALA A 170 12.28 -7.70 9.35
C ALA A 170 13.47 -8.60 9.71
N GLU A 171 14.62 -8.40 9.06
CA GLU A 171 15.84 -9.14 9.36
C GLU A 171 16.35 -8.84 10.78
N GLU A 172 16.34 -7.58 11.22
CA GLU A 172 16.76 -7.20 12.58
C GLU A 172 15.91 -7.91 13.65
N PHE A 173 14.59 -7.90 13.51
CA PHE A 173 13.68 -8.55 14.43
C PHE A 173 13.84 -10.07 14.40
N TYR A 174 14.01 -10.67 13.23
CA TYR A 174 14.34 -12.09 13.11
C TYR A 174 15.61 -12.46 13.90
N GLN A 175 16.68 -11.68 13.78
CA GLN A 175 17.93 -11.91 14.51
C GLN A 175 17.75 -11.77 16.04
N LYS A 176 16.93 -10.83 16.50
CA LYS A 176 16.58 -10.70 17.94
C LYS A 176 15.86 -11.96 18.45
N GLY A 177 14.90 -12.49 17.70
CA GLY A 177 14.19 -13.73 18.06
C GLY A 177 15.13 -14.93 18.18
N ILE A 178 16.03 -15.10 17.21
CA ILE A 178 17.07 -16.16 17.27
C ILE A 178 17.98 -16.01 18.49
N LYS A 179 18.35 -14.77 18.85
CA LYS A 179 19.20 -14.50 20.01
C LYS A 179 18.52 -14.94 21.31
N VAL A 180 17.23 -14.66 21.47
CA VAL A 180 16.45 -15.09 22.64
C VAL A 180 16.40 -16.61 22.76
N LEU A 181 16.13 -17.31 21.65
CA LEU A 181 16.13 -18.78 21.64
C LEU A 181 17.47 -19.36 22.07
N LYS A 182 18.58 -18.82 21.56
CA LYS A 182 19.93 -19.25 21.94
C LYS A 182 20.22 -19.00 23.43
N GLN A 183 19.77 -17.88 23.98
CA GLN A 183 19.92 -17.58 25.40
C GLN A 183 19.08 -18.51 26.29
N GLY A 184 17.85 -18.84 25.88
CA GLY A 184 17.00 -19.81 26.58
C GLY A 184 17.63 -21.21 26.65
N GLN A 185 18.18 -21.68 25.53
CA GLN A 185 18.87 -22.98 25.46
C GLN A 185 20.09 -23.07 26.40
N LEU A 186 20.83 -21.97 26.58
CA LEU A 186 21.98 -21.93 27.50
C LEU A 186 21.58 -21.95 28.98
N LEU A 187 20.38 -21.49 29.30
CA LEU A 187 19.90 -21.31 30.68
C LEU A 187 18.94 -22.42 31.14
N TYR A 188 18.66 -23.42 30.29
CA TYR A 188 17.69 -24.51 30.54
C TYR A 188 16.29 -24.03 30.95
N LYS A 189 15.95 -22.77 30.63
CA LYS A 189 14.62 -22.18 30.77
C LYS A 189 14.11 -22.00 29.35
N ASN A 190 13.06 -22.73 28.98
CA ASN A 190 12.63 -22.81 27.58
C ASN A 190 11.26 -22.15 27.34
N TYR A 191 10.32 -22.24 28.27
CA TYR A 191 8.93 -21.79 28.04
C TYR A 191 8.80 -20.29 27.81
N ASN A 192 9.26 -19.44 28.73
CA ASN A 192 9.13 -17.97 28.58
C ASN A 192 9.90 -17.43 27.36
N GLN A 193 10.99 -18.09 26.96
CA GLN A 193 11.83 -17.65 25.85
C GLN A 193 11.22 -18.00 24.49
N TYR A 194 10.41 -19.06 24.39
CA TYR A 194 9.67 -19.32 23.15
C TYR A 194 8.59 -18.27 22.93
N GLU A 195 7.91 -17.80 23.98
CA GLU A 195 6.92 -16.71 23.90
C GLU A 195 7.60 -15.40 23.49
N GLU A 196 8.74 -15.06 24.10
CA GLU A 196 9.52 -13.88 23.75
C GLU A 196 10.15 -13.98 22.34
N ALA A 197 10.54 -15.17 21.88
CA ALA A 197 11.01 -15.35 20.51
C ALA A 197 9.89 -15.20 19.49
N ILE A 198 8.70 -15.74 19.76
CA ILE A 198 7.50 -15.56 18.93
C ILE A 198 7.18 -14.07 18.77
N TYR A 199 7.29 -13.30 19.86
CA TYR A 199 7.15 -11.84 19.80
C TYR A 199 8.06 -11.23 18.73
N TYR A 200 9.35 -11.55 18.73
CA TYR A 200 10.27 -11.01 17.73
C TYR A 200 9.98 -11.50 16.31
N PHE A 201 9.55 -12.75 16.14
CA PHE A 201 9.16 -13.25 14.82
C PHE A 201 7.88 -12.59 14.30
N ASP A 202 6.93 -12.24 15.17
CA ASP A 202 5.73 -11.48 14.79
C ASP A 202 6.08 -10.08 14.29
N TYR A 203 7.00 -9.38 14.95
CA TYR A 203 7.50 -8.09 14.46
C TYR A 203 8.22 -8.19 13.11
N ALA A 204 8.95 -9.28 12.89
CA ALA A 204 9.56 -9.54 11.59
C ALA A 204 8.50 -9.74 10.50
N LEU A 205 7.41 -10.46 10.82
CA LEU A 205 6.32 -10.75 9.88
C LEU A 205 5.40 -9.55 9.63
N LEU A 206 5.27 -8.62 10.57
CA LEU A 206 4.60 -7.33 10.33
C LEU A 206 5.34 -6.48 9.29
N ASN A 207 6.67 -6.56 9.26
CA ASN A 207 7.50 -5.81 8.30
C ASN A 207 7.68 -6.54 6.96
N ASN A 208 7.71 -7.87 6.98
CA ASN A 208 7.69 -8.70 5.79
C ASN A 208 6.83 -9.94 6.03
N LYS A 209 5.58 -9.90 5.55
CA LYS A 209 4.58 -10.97 5.72
C LYS A 209 5.06 -12.33 5.19
N ASN A 210 5.98 -12.32 4.22
CA ASN A 210 6.54 -13.51 3.59
C ASN A 210 7.99 -13.76 4.03
N HIS A 211 8.41 -13.27 5.21
CA HIS A 211 9.74 -13.55 5.74
C HIS A 211 9.85 -15.02 6.14
N PHE A 212 10.39 -15.82 5.22
CA PHE A 212 10.43 -17.28 5.31
C PHE A 212 11.00 -17.80 6.64
N LEU A 213 12.16 -17.29 7.06
CA LEU A 213 12.82 -17.77 8.27
C LEU A 213 12.01 -17.46 9.55
N SER A 214 11.29 -16.33 9.58
CA SER A 214 10.44 -15.97 10.72
C SER A 214 9.20 -16.85 10.79
N LEU A 215 8.59 -17.21 9.66
CA LEU A 215 7.48 -18.17 9.62
C LEU A 215 7.92 -19.53 10.18
N VAL A 216 9.09 -20.04 9.75
CA VAL A 216 9.62 -21.32 10.20
C VAL A 216 9.94 -21.30 11.69
N MET A 217 10.64 -20.27 12.19
CA MET A 217 11.01 -20.19 13.61
C MET A 217 9.82 -19.94 14.53
N LYS A 218 8.82 -19.18 14.08
CA LYS A 218 7.56 -19.02 14.80
C LYS A 218 6.81 -20.35 14.89
N ALA A 219 6.71 -21.09 13.79
CA ALA A 219 6.08 -22.41 13.77
C ALA A 219 6.75 -23.39 14.75
N ASP A 220 8.08 -23.42 14.77
CA ASP A 220 8.82 -24.28 15.70
C ASP A 220 8.64 -23.85 17.18
N SER A 221 8.70 -22.55 17.46
CA SER A 221 8.50 -22.02 18.81
C SER A 221 7.09 -22.31 19.34
N LEU A 222 6.06 -22.16 18.50
CA LEU A 222 4.67 -22.52 18.84
C LEU A 222 4.51 -24.02 19.10
N ARG A 223 5.18 -24.86 18.30
CA ARG A 223 5.21 -26.31 18.50
C ARG A 223 5.85 -26.69 19.83
N MET A 224 6.93 -26.01 20.23
CA MET A 224 7.58 -26.23 21.53
C MET A 224 6.71 -25.79 22.72
N LEU A 225 5.82 -24.82 22.51
CA LEU A 225 4.81 -24.40 23.49
C LEU A 225 3.54 -25.28 23.50
N GLY A 226 3.44 -26.28 22.61
CA GLY A 226 2.25 -27.13 22.47
C GLY A 226 1.07 -26.48 21.74
N LYS A 227 1.27 -25.31 21.12
CA LYS A 227 0.25 -24.60 20.32
C LYS A 227 0.24 -25.11 18.88
N TYR A 228 -0.19 -26.35 18.69
CA TYR A 228 -0.05 -27.07 17.42
C TYR A 228 -0.87 -26.48 16.27
N ASP A 229 -2.11 -26.07 16.51
CA ASP A 229 -2.97 -25.50 15.46
C ASP A 229 -2.37 -24.20 14.88
N GLU A 230 -1.88 -23.31 15.75
CA GLU A 230 -1.18 -22.09 15.34
C GLU A 230 0.14 -22.40 14.62
N ALA A 231 0.88 -23.43 15.08
CA ALA A 231 2.14 -23.84 14.47
C ALA A 231 1.95 -24.37 13.04
N ILE A 232 0.89 -25.15 12.80
CA ILE A 232 0.53 -25.66 11.46
C ILE A 232 0.22 -24.51 10.52
N LEU A 233 -0.55 -23.51 10.97
CA LEU A 233 -0.88 -22.35 10.16
C LEU A 233 0.37 -21.60 9.68
N GLN A 234 1.36 -21.41 10.55
CA GLN A 234 2.62 -20.76 10.15
C GLN A 234 3.48 -21.66 9.26
N ALA A 235 3.48 -22.97 9.50
CA ALA A 235 4.18 -23.95 8.68
C ALA A 235 3.61 -24.01 7.25
N ASP A 236 2.29 -23.93 7.10
CA ASP A 236 1.61 -23.85 5.81
C ASP A 236 2.05 -22.63 5.00
N LYS A 237 2.08 -21.46 5.63
CA LYS A 237 2.59 -20.23 5.00
C LYS A 237 4.06 -20.36 4.58
N ALA A 238 4.90 -21.01 5.39
CA ALA A 238 6.28 -21.28 5.01
C ALA A 238 6.37 -22.24 3.80
N LEU A 239 5.46 -23.21 3.69
CA LEU A 239 5.39 -24.16 2.57
C LEU A 239 4.82 -23.54 1.29
N GLU A 240 4.04 -22.46 1.38
CA GLU A 240 3.67 -21.67 0.21
C GLU A 240 4.90 -21.01 -0.45
N ILE A 241 5.91 -20.65 0.35
CA ILE A 241 7.18 -20.06 -0.12
C ILE A 241 8.17 -21.15 -0.55
N ASP A 242 8.42 -22.14 0.31
CA ASP A 242 9.23 -23.32 0.03
C ASP A 242 8.47 -24.59 0.38
N SER A 243 7.75 -25.11 -0.62
CA SER A 243 6.94 -26.34 -0.53
C SER A 243 7.68 -27.59 -0.08
N LYS A 244 9.02 -27.57 -0.04
CA LYS A 244 9.87 -28.71 0.33
C LYS A 244 10.58 -28.52 1.66
N HIS A 245 10.26 -27.46 2.41
CA HIS A 245 10.94 -27.20 3.67
C HIS A 245 10.64 -28.29 4.71
N LEU A 246 11.66 -29.07 5.05
CA LEU A 246 11.52 -30.27 5.87
C LEU A 246 10.99 -29.99 7.27
N ASN A 247 11.43 -28.91 7.92
CA ASN A 247 10.95 -28.59 9.27
C ASN A 247 9.48 -28.16 9.27
N SER A 248 9.03 -27.43 8.26
CA SER A 248 7.60 -27.07 8.13
C SER A 248 6.74 -28.30 7.86
N LEU A 249 7.20 -29.21 6.99
CA LEU A 249 6.52 -30.50 6.79
C LEU A 249 6.45 -31.31 8.09
N PHE A 250 7.57 -31.37 8.84
CA PHE A 250 7.63 -32.05 10.12
C PHE A 250 6.64 -31.48 11.16
N THR A 251 6.54 -30.15 11.25
CA THR A 251 5.58 -29.47 12.13
C THR A 251 4.13 -29.86 11.82
N LYS A 252 3.78 -30.03 10.54
CA LYS A 252 2.45 -30.53 10.14
C LYS A 252 2.23 -32.00 10.47
N CYS A 253 3.25 -32.81 10.24
CA CYS A 253 3.16 -34.26 10.37
C CYS A 253 2.99 -34.76 11.80
N ASN A 254 3.52 -34.05 12.79
CA ASN A 254 3.44 -34.48 14.19
C ASN A 254 2.02 -34.45 14.78
N TYR A 255 1.07 -33.79 14.11
CA TYR A 255 -0.26 -33.54 14.68
C TYR A 255 -1.42 -34.08 13.82
N GLN A 256 -1.34 -33.99 12.49
CA GLN A 256 -2.50 -34.31 11.62
C GLN A 256 -2.52 -35.72 11.01
N LEU A 257 -1.40 -36.45 10.98
CA LEU A 257 -1.31 -37.73 10.26
C LEU A 257 -0.56 -38.77 11.09
N ASN A 258 -1.03 -40.01 11.00
CA ASN A 258 -0.32 -41.18 11.50
C ASN A 258 1.11 -41.14 10.92
N VAL A 259 2.15 -41.26 11.75
CA VAL A 259 3.57 -41.00 11.39
C VAL A 259 4.00 -41.67 10.07
N TYR A 260 3.39 -42.81 9.74
CA TYR A 260 3.56 -43.55 8.50
C TYR A 260 3.16 -42.78 7.23
N GLU A 261 2.04 -42.07 7.24
CA GLU A 261 1.50 -41.37 6.06
C GLU A 261 2.32 -40.10 5.75
N CYS A 262 2.85 -39.46 6.78
CA CYS A 262 3.82 -38.38 6.64
C CYS A 262 5.14 -38.85 6.04
N LEU A 263 5.72 -39.94 6.55
CA LEU A 263 6.96 -40.52 6.02
C LEU A 263 6.79 -40.89 4.54
N VAL A 264 5.65 -41.44 4.16
CA VAL A 264 5.33 -41.74 2.76
C VAL A 264 5.26 -40.48 1.91
N ASN A 265 4.62 -39.40 2.37
CA ASN A 265 4.55 -38.13 1.62
C ASN A 265 5.92 -37.43 1.50
N MET A 266 6.74 -37.40 2.56
CA MET A 266 8.13 -36.91 2.48
C MET A 266 8.97 -37.78 1.53
N MET A 267 8.87 -39.10 1.61
CA MET A 267 9.58 -40.03 0.74
C MET A 267 9.14 -39.93 -0.73
N MET A 268 7.85 -39.73 -1.01
CA MET A 268 7.32 -39.56 -2.37
C MET A 268 7.83 -38.27 -3.04
N GLN A 269 7.94 -37.17 -2.29
CA GLN A 269 8.55 -35.94 -2.81
C GLN A 269 10.05 -36.08 -3.08
N PHE A 270 10.79 -36.79 -2.21
CA PHE A 270 12.19 -37.16 -2.45
C PHE A 270 12.36 -38.10 -3.65
N TYR A 271 11.47 -39.09 -3.81
CA TYR A 271 11.52 -40.04 -4.92
C TYR A 271 11.26 -39.35 -6.27
N GLY A 272 10.34 -38.38 -6.33
CA GLY A 272 10.11 -37.54 -7.51
C GLY A 272 11.35 -36.74 -7.92
N LEU A 273 12.15 -36.28 -6.96
CA LEU A 273 13.42 -35.58 -7.21
C LEU A 273 14.51 -36.52 -7.74
N ILE A 274 14.65 -37.72 -7.16
CA ILE A 274 15.62 -38.74 -7.61
C ILE A 274 15.28 -39.21 -9.03
N LYS A 275 14.00 -39.37 -9.35
CA LYS A 275 13.54 -39.80 -10.68
C LYS A 275 13.80 -38.73 -11.75
N ARG A 276 13.58 -37.45 -11.43
CA ARG A 276 13.94 -36.32 -12.30
C ARG A 276 15.46 -36.17 -12.47
N TRP A 277 16.24 -36.36 -11.41
CA TRP A 277 17.71 -36.30 -11.47
C TRP A 277 18.30 -37.42 -12.32
N LYS A 278 17.75 -38.64 -12.24
CA LYS A 278 18.11 -39.76 -13.13
C LYS A 278 17.72 -39.53 -14.59
N GLN A 279 16.59 -38.87 -14.86
CA GLN A 279 16.20 -38.50 -16.23
C GLN A 279 17.11 -37.43 -16.84
N ILE A 280 17.62 -36.50 -16.04
CA ILE A 280 18.55 -35.44 -16.48
C ILE A 280 19.95 -36.00 -16.75
N GLN A 281 20.36 -37.09 -16.08
CA GLN A 281 21.63 -37.78 -16.35
C GLN A 281 21.58 -38.79 -17.52
N SER A 282 20.39 -39.08 -18.05
CA SER A 282 20.18 -40.02 -19.17
C SER A 282 19.97 -39.33 -20.53
N ILE A 283 20.26 -38.03 -20.62
CA ILE A 283 20.34 -37.22 -21.85
C ILE A 283 21.81 -36.83 -22.04
#